data_AF-A0A7Z9XI99-F1
#
_entry.id   AF-A0A7Z9XI99-F1
#
_cell.length_a   1.000
_cell.length_b   1.000
_cell.length_c   1.000
_cell.angle_alpha   90.00
_cell.angle_beta   90.00
_cell.angle_gamma   90.00
#
_symmetry.space_group_name_H-M   'P 1'
#
loop_
_entity.id
_entity.type
_entity.pdbx_description
1 polymer ?
#
loop_
_entity_poly.entity_id
_entity_poly.type
_entity_poly.pdbx_seq_one_letter_code
_entity_poly.pdbx_strand_id
1 'polypeptide(L)'
;VLAAWGAWWLLGKMNGEGAEGRGNERARGWLALGVTGLLAAGILVEHAAMPLPTTNARIPDAVQQLASLPDGAVWQIPMGWRNSFGVLGVERTQAQYWMTAHHKPIISGNTSRNPAIKFDYFARLPLVAAIVQAESGHPPDDDLLAAARDQADEVITLWGVRYLMLMPPVPGRLPYADTWQVSQQTALELIPHSAAPIIDDGDIQIYGVEPGAPLPLTLDFGARNTDLWRAEGWGLDEPDVGGANGVWATARRAHFLFRSEDATPRTLRFSIQPFTWPGAPDQYLTIQLNDQTVATTPVAPGWQTFEFEIAPRPGINHVWFRFMHVERPRDKLQQAMIGSTGVQSPVNIAVHAFDQAFITLTGAAGEATDASFGRRGYNVTVLDPKSGEILDEQGFDTVANAYEVERLTAYLDQISEGRIVILATREGAGEFVSPELATALGRLGSAVRSPADLAGRAHALVGVVGAGPGSAAETIDARDAYLEVSGDFRTLAAAFDWMEIQ
;
A
#
# COMPACT_ATOMS: atom_id res chain seq x y z
N VAL A 1 -32.48 4.60 -22.44
CA VAL A 1 -31.77 5.52 -23.40
C VAL A 1 -32.12 5.21 -24.86
N LEU A 2 -32.17 3.94 -25.25
CA LEU A 2 -32.52 3.52 -26.62
C LEU A 2 -33.96 3.87 -27.03
N ALA A 3 -34.93 3.80 -26.10
CA ALA A 3 -36.31 4.21 -26.35
C ALA A 3 -36.44 5.71 -26.69
N ALA A 4 -35.66 6.56 -26.01
CA ALA A 4 -35.63 8.01 -26.28
C ALA A 4 -34.97 8.35 -27.62
N TRP A 5 -33.94 7.60 -28.04
CA TRP A 5 -33.35 7.70 -29.37
C TRP A 5 -34.31 7.25 -30.48
N GLY A 6 -35.04 6.15 -30.25
CA GLY A 6 -36.10 5.69 -31.15
C GLY A 6 -37.23 6.71 -31.29
N ALA A 7 -37.61 7.37 -30.18
CA ALA A 7 -38.58 8.46 -30.17
C ALA A 7 -38.15 9.66 -31.01
N TRP A 8 -36.92 10.14 -30.78
CA TRP A 8 -36.35 11.27 -31.51
C TRP A 8 -36.23 10.98 -33.00
N TRP A 9 -35.80 9.76 -33.37
CA TRP A 9 -35.72 9.33 -34.76
C TRP A 9 -37.10 9.25 -35.45
N LEU A 10 -38.11 8.70 -34.77
CA LEU A 10 -39.49 8.65 -35.27
C LEU A 10 -40.10 10.05 -35.43
N LEU A 11 -39.91 10.94 -34.46
CA LEU A 11 -40.37 12.32 -34.53
C LEU A 11 -39.64 13.12 -35.63
N GLY A 12 -38.34 12.87 -35.83
CA GLY A 12 -37.56 13.44 -36.93
C GLY A 12 -38.04 12.98 -38.30
N LYS A 13 -38.42 11.70 -38.44
CA LYS A 13 -39.04 11.14 -39.66
C LYS A 13 -40.43 11.71 -39.95
N MET A 14 -41.19 12.10 -38.92
CA MET A 14 -42.52 12.69 -39.08
C MET A 14 -42.49 14.19 -39.45
N ASN A 15 -41.42 14.91 -39.05
CA ASN A 15 -41.21 16.32 -39.37
C ASN A 15 -40.37 16.55 -40.64
N GLY A 16 -39.75 15.50 -41.18
CA GLY A 16 -39.02 15.53 -42.45
C GLY A 16 -39.95 15.56 -43.67
N GLU A 17 -39.84 16.66 -44.42
CA GLU A 17 -40.55 17.09 -45.63
C GLU A 17 -41.02 16.03 -46.64
N GLY A 18 -42.27 16.16 -47.09
CA GLY A 18 -42.78 15.40 -48.24
C GLY A 18 -44.31 15.22 -48.36
N ALA A 19 -45.14 16.05 -47.73
CA ALA A 19 -46.59 15.97 -47.94
C ALA A 19 -47.23 17.36 -48.02
N GLU A 20 -47.11 17.97 -49.22
CA GLU A 20 -48.09 18.93 -49.72
C GLU A 20 -49.43 18.22 -49.89
N GLY A 21 -50.25 18.29 -48.86
CA GLY A 21 -51.61 17.79 -48.90
C GLY A 21 -52.33 18.19 -47.64
N ARG A 22 -53.49 18.86 -47.77
CA ARG A 22 -54.47 19.11 -46.69
C ARG A 22 -55.08 17.79 -46.20
N GLY A 23 -54.23 16.91 -45.69
CA GLY A 23 -54.57 15.63 -45.09
C GLY A 23 -54.71 15.79 -43.59
N ASN A 24 -55.95 16.01 -43.16
CA ASN A 24 -56.51 15.82 -41.83
C ASN A 24 -55.50 15.91 -40.66
N GLU A 25 -55.19 17.13 -40.20
CA GLU A 25 -54.32 17.41 -39.03
C GLU A 25 -54.67 16.54 -37.81
N ARG A 26 -55.96 16.16 -37.68
CA ARG A 26 -56.45 15.21 -36.67
C ARG A 26 -55.75 13.86 -36.75
N ALA A 27 -55.56 13.28 -37.94
CA ALA A 27 -54.93 11.98 -38.12
C ALA A 27 -53.45 12.00 -37.73
N ARG A 28 -52.73 13.09 -38.04
CA ARG A 28 -51.35 13.32 -37.58
C ARG A 28 -51.27 13.47 -36.05
N GLY A 29 -52.21 14.17 -35.44
CA GLY A 29 -52.33 14.28 -33.98
C GLY A 29 -52.55 12.92 -33.30
N TRP A 30 -53.43 12.09 -33.85
CA TRP A 30 -53.67 10.73 -33.33
C TRP A 30 -52.45 9.81 -33.47
N LEU A 31 -51.71 9.91 -34.58
CA LEU A 31 -50.50 9.12 -34.80
C LEU A 31 -49.38 9.53 -33.83
N ALA A 32 -49.18 10.84 -33.65
CA ALA A 32 -48.21 11.38 -32.69
C ALA A 32 -48.55 10.96 -31.26
N LEU A 33 -49.82 11.06 -30.85
CA LEU A 33 -50.30 10.56 -29.55
C LEU A 33 -50.06 9.05 -29.37
N GLY A 34 -50.29 8.26 -30.42
CA GLY A 34 -50.03 6.82 -30.41
C GLY A 34 -48.54 6.48 -30.23
N VAL A 35 -47.66 7.17 -30.97
CA VAL A 35 -46.20 7.01 -30.84
C VAL A 35 -45.72 7.45 -29.46
N THR A 36 -46.16 8.61 -28.97
CA THR A 36 -45.83 9.09 -27.62
C THR A 36 -46.32 8.12 -26.55
N GLY A 37 -47.52 7.56 -26.68
CA GLY A 37 -48.06 6.57 -25.76
C GLY A 37 -47.24 5.27 -25.74
N LEU A 38 -46.85 4.77 -26.91
CA LEU A 38 -45.99 3.58 -27.05
C LEU A 38 -44.61 3.81 -26.42
N LEU A 39 -44.03 4.99 -26.60
CA LEU A 39 -42.73 5.34 -26.03
C LEU A 39 -42.79 5.52 -24.51
N ALA A 40 -43.84 6.17 -24.00
CA ALA A 40 -44.08 6.29 -22.57
C ALA A 40 -44.25 4.90 -21.94
N ALA A 41 -45.00 4.00 -22.57
CA ALA A 41 -45.13 2.62 -22.14
C ALA A 41 -43.78 1.87 -22.18
N GLY A 42 -42.98 2.05 -23.24
CA GLY A 42 -41.65 1.46 -23.35
C GLY A 42 -40.70 1.92 -22.25
N ILE A 43 -40.68 3.21 -21.93
CA ILE A 43 -39.88 3.77 -20.82
C ILE A 43 -40.38 3.24 -19.48
N LEU A 44 -41.70 3.19 -19.26
CA LEU A 44 -42.28 2.64 -18.04
C LEU A 44 -41.96 1.16 -17.86
N VAL A 45 -41.87 0.38 -18.94
CA VAL A 45 -41.46 -1.03 -18.91
C VAL A 45 -39.95 -1.17 -18.71
N GLU A 46 -39.12 -0.35 -19.39
CA GLU A 46 -37.65 -0.33 -19.21
C GLU A 46 -37.27 0.03 -17.77
N HIS A 47 -38.04 0.91 -17.12
CA HIS A 47 -37.82 1.36 -15.74
C HIS A 47 -38.74 0.67 -14.73
N ALA A 48 -39.57 -0.27 -15.18
CA ALA A 48 -40.34 -1.11 -14.28
C ALA A 48 -39.38 -2.07 -13.59
N ALA A 49 -38.96 -1.72 -12.39
CA ALA A 49 -38.29 -2.63 -11.48
C ALA A 49 -39.32 -3.63 -10.94
N MET A 50 -39.80 -4.54 -11.79
CA MET A 50 -40.83 -5.54 -11.47
C MET A 50 -40.37 -6.96 -11.78
N PRO A 51 -40.22 -7.82 -10.75
CA PRO A 51 -40.30 -7.48 -9.33
C PRO A 51 -39.16 -6.53 -8.92
N LEU A 52 -39.40 -5.73 -7.88
CA LEU A 52 -38.32 -4.94 -7.28
C LEU A 52 -37.21 -5.92 -6.88
N PRO A 53 -35.94 -5.66 -7.21
CA PRO A 53 -34.85 -6.50 -6.74
C PRO A 53 -34.75 -6.35 -5.22
N THR A 54 -35.38 -7.28 -4.49
CA THR A 54 -35.33 -7.35 -3.03
C THR A 54 -34.27 -8.33 -2.60
N THR A 55 -33.53 -8.00 -1.54
CA THR A 55 -32.63 -8.96 -0.89
C THR A 55 -33.43 -9.86 0.04
N ASN A 56 -33.22 -11.18 -0.06
CA ASN A 56 -33.77 -12.12 0.90
C ASN A 56 -33.11 -11.93 2.27
N ALA A 57 -33.87 -11.45 3.25
CA ALA A 57 -33.42 -11.22 4.63
C ALA A 57 -33.75 -12.37 5.59
N ARG A 58 -34.10 -13.55 5.09
CA ARG A 58 -34.27 -14.74 5.92
C ARG A 58 -32.94 -15.12 6.58
N ILE A 59 -33.02 -15.53 7.84
CA ILE A 59 -31.89 -16.05 8.60
C ILE A 59 -31.86 -17.57 8.37
N PRO A 60 -30.79 -18.12 7.77
CA PRO A 60 -30.65 -19.56 7.55
C PRO A 60 -30.71 -20.38 8.85
N ASP A 61 -31.11 -21.64 8.75
CA ASP A 61 -31.22 -22.52 9.92
C ASP A 61 -29.84 -22.78 10.53
N ALA A 62 -28.78 -22.89 9.72
CA ALA A 62 -27.41 -23.00 10.23
C ALA A 62 -27.00 -21.80 11.10
N VAL A 63 -27.43 -20.59 10.73
CA VAL A 63 -27.17 -19.36 11.50
C VAL A 63 -27.93 -19.35 12.83
N GLN A 64 -29.18 -19.85 12.83
CA GLN A 64 -29.95 -20.00 14.07
C GLN A 64 -29.31 -21.03 15.01
N GLN A 65 -28.83 -22.14 14.47
CA GLN A 65 -28.12 -23.18 15.24
C GLN A 65 -26.80 -22.64 15.82
N LEU A 66 -26.05 -21.85 15.05
CA LEU A 66 -24.81 -21.21 15.51
C LEU A 66 -25.01 -20.37 16.78
N ALA A 67 -26.18 -19.75 16.95
CA ALA A 67 -26.50 -18.95 18.15
C ALA A 67 -26.46 -19.77 19.45
N SER A 68 -26.68 -21.09 19.37
CA SER A 68 -26.67 -22.00 20.52
C SER A 68 -25.27 -22.49 20.92
N LEU A 69 -24.26 -22.26 20.07
CA LEU A 69 -22.89 -22.67 20.33
C LEU A 69 -22.16 -21.65 21.25
N PRO A 70 -21.07 -22.05 21.93
CA PRO A 70 -20.28 -21.16 22.79
C PRO A 70 -19.78 -19.86 22.12
N ASP A 71 -19.40 -18.87 22.91
CA ASP A 71 -18.88 -17.59 22.38
C ASP A 71 -17.55 -17.75 21.66
N GLY A 72 -17.42 -17.05 20.52
CA GLY A 72 -16.23 -17.02 19.68
C GLY A 72 -16.50 -16.30 18.36
N ALA A 73 -15.45 -15.83 17.70
CA ALA A 73 -15.58 -15.15 16.41
C ALA A 73 -15.88 -16.12 15.27
N VAL A 74 -16.59 -15.61 14.26
CA VAL A 74 -16.93 -16.35 13.04
C VAL A 74 -16.09 -15.80 11.89
N TRP A 75 -15.31 -16.67 11.26
CA TRP A 75 -14.66 -16.42 9.98
C TRP A 75 -15.59 -16.89 8.87
N GLN A 76 -16.02 -15.98 8.01
CA GLN A 76 -17.02 -16.26 6.97
C GLN A 76 -16.37 -16.26 5.58
N ILE A 77 -16.73 -17.22 4.72
CA ILE A 77 -16.29 -17.31 3.32
C ILE A 77 -17.54 -17.23 2.40
N PRO A 78 -17.63 -16.26 1.48
CA PRO A 78 -16.61 -15.24 1.21
C PRO A 78 -16.46 -14.24 2.36
N MET A 79 -15.28 -13.63 2.42
CA MET A 79 -14.91 -12.55 3.32
C MET A 79 -14.57 -11.29 2.54
N GLY A 80 -15.03 -10.15 3.02
CA GLY A 80 -14.57 -8.89 2.46
C GLY A 80 -14.83 -7.70 3.36
N TRP A 81 -13.95 -6.72 3.27
CA TRP A 81 -14.07 -5.44 3.92
C TRP A 81 -14.53 -4.42 2.91
N ARG A 82 -15.52 -3.63 3.29
CA ARG A 82 -16.01 -2.52 2.47
C ARG A 82 -16.14 -1.28 3.31
N ASN A 83 -15.77 -0.15 2.71
CA ASN A 83 -16.08 1.17 3.24
C ASN A 83 -16.50 2.12 2.11
N SER A 84 -16.55 3.41 2.41
CA SER A 84 -16.92 4.46 1.45
C SER A 84 -15.87 4.71 0.36
N PHE A 85 -14.66 4.17 0.51
CA PHE A 85 -13.50 4.49 -0.33
C PHE A 85 -12.91 3.27 -1.07
N GLY A 86 -13.19 2.05 -0.61
CA GLY A 86 -12.62 0.84 -1.19
C GLY A 86 -13.28 -0.45 -0.71
N VAL A 87 -12.86 -1.53 -1.35
CA VAL A 87 -13.25 -2.92 -1.06
C VAL A 87 -11.99 -3.78 -1.07
N LEU A 88 -11.87 -4.67 -0.09
CA LEU A 88 -10.88 -5.75 -0.04
C LEU A 88 -11.64 -7.07 0.06
N GLY A 89 -11.40 -8.01 -0.86
CA GLY A 89 -12.12 -9.29 -0.89
C GLY A 89 -13.57 -9.20 -1.35
N VAL A 90 -14.32 -10.28 -1.16
CA VAL A 90 -15.71 -10.40 -1.61
C VAL A 90 -16.68 -10.21 -0.45
N GLU A 91 -17.21 -9.00 -0.33
CA GLU A 91 -18.11 -8.63 0.76
C GLU A 91 -19.53 -9.22 0.62
N ARG A 92 -20.04 -9.78 1.72
CA ARG A 92 -21.42 -10.31 1.84
C ARG A 92 -22.17 -9.71 3.03
N THR A 93 -22.90 -8.62 2.78
CA THR A 93 -23.68 -7.88 3.79
C THR A 93 -24.67 -8.75 4.56
N GLN A 94 -25.20 -9.83 3.95
CA GLN A 94 -26.09 -10.75 4.68
C GLN A 94 -25.42 -11.37 5.91
N ALA A 95 -24.13 -11.71 5.84
CA ALA A 95 -23.40 -12.27 6.97
C ALA A 95 -23.30 -11.26 8.13
N GLN A 96 -23.08 -9.98 7.81
CA GLN A 96 -23.12 -8.91 8.82
C GLN A 96 -24.51 -8.71 9.42
N TYR A 97 -25.58 -8.84 8.63
CA TYR A 97 -26.94 -8.84 9.17
C TYR A 97 -27.20 -10.05 10.10
N TRP A 98 -26.68 -11.23 9.75
CA TRP A 98 -26.84 -12.46 10.54
C TRP A 98 -26.19 -12.40 11.93
N MET A 99 -25.25 -11.48 12.18
CA MET A 99 -24.75 -11.18 13.53
C MET A 99 -25.87 -10.84 14.52
N THR A 100 -26.98 -10.27 14.04
CA THR A 100 -28.15 -9.96 14.88
C THR A 100 -28.87 -11.21 15.38
N ALA A 101 -28.65 -12.37 14.74
CA ALA A 101 -29.25 -13.64 15.09
C ALA A 101 -28.30 -14.52 15.92
N HIS A 102 -27.04 -14.64 15.49
CA HIS A 102 -26.08 -15.51 16.18
C HIS A 102 -25.28 -14.81 17.28
N HIS A 103 -25.32 -13.46 17.36
CA HIS A 103 -24.69 -12.64 18.40
C HIS A 103 -23.17 -12.79 18.57
N LYS A 104 -22.47 -13.26 17.52
CA LYS A 104 -21.01 -13.46 17.53
C LYS A 104 -20.30 -12.42 16.66
N PRO A 105 -19.09 -11.98 17.02
CA PRO A 105 -18.31 -11.10 16.17
C PRO A 105 -17.90 -11.82 14.88
N ILE A 106 -17.81 -11.06 13.79
CA ILE A 106 -17.29 -11.51 12.50
C ILE A 106 -16.03 -10.71 12.14
N ILE A 107 -15.15 -11.30 11.34
CA ILE A 107 -13.86 -10.68 11.00
C ILE A 107 -13.99 -9.66 9.86
N SER A 108 -14.93 -9.89 8.94
CA SER A 108 -15.12 -9.10 7.72
C SER A 108 -16.50 -8.45 7.67
N GLY A 109 -16.67 -7.40 6.85
CA GLY A 109 -17.95 -6.73 6.70
C GLY A 109 -17.85 -5.30 6.19
N ASN A 110 -18.99 -4.62 6.18
CA ASN A 110 -19.11 -3.25 5.71
C ASN A 110 -19.14 -2.25 6.87
N THR A 111 -18.30 -1.23 6.79
CA THR A 111 -18.16 -0.19 7.81
C THR A 111 -18.01 1.19 7.15
N SER A 112 -18.57 2.25 7.75
CA SER A 112 -18.58 3.57 7.11
C SER A 112 -17.34 4.39 7.48
N ARG A 113 -16.69 5.00 6.47
CA ARG A 113 -15.64 6.03 6.63
C ARG A 113 -14.48 5.66 7.56
N ASN A 114 -14.11 4.38 7.58
CA ASN A 114 -12.92 3.93 8.32
C ASN A 114 -11.62 4.40 7.64
N PRO A 115 -10.56 4.71 8.42
CA PRO A 115 -9.24 5.02 7.87
C PRO A 115 -8.67 3.88 7.02
N ALA A 116 -7.86 4.23 6.01
CA ALA A 116 -7.25 3.27 5.06
C ALA A 116 -6.49 2.13 5.76
N ILE A 117 -5.77 2.43 6.84
CA ILE A 117 -5.00 1.45 7.64
C ILE A 117 -5.82 0.23 8.09
N LYS A 118 -7.14 0.35 8.24
CA LYS A 118 -8.00 -0.79 8.61
C LYS A 118 -8.08 -1.84 7.50
N PHE A 119 -7.89 -1.44 6.25
CA PHE A 119 -7.83 -2.33 5.09
C PHE A 119 -6.42 -2.83 4.90
N ASP A 120 -5.43 -1.94 4.96
CA ASP A 120 -4.01 -2.28 4.80
C ASP A 120 -3.56 -3.32 5.84
N TYR A 121 -4.07 -3.21 7.08
CA TYR A 121 -3.81 -4.17 8.14
C TYR A 121 -4.23 -5.60 7.75
N PHE A 122 -5.40 -5.80 7.14
CA PHE A 122 -5.85 -7.12 6.74
C PHE A 122 -5.19 -7.57 5.44
N ALA A 123 -5.02 -6.66 4.48
CA ALA A 123 -4.43 -6.95 3.17
C ALA A 123 -3.01 -7.51 3.27
N ARG A 124 -2.23 -7.09 4.28
CA ARG A 124 -0.86 -7.57 4.49
C ARG A 124 -0.74 -8.92 5.21
N LEU A 125 -1.81 -9.46 5.77
CA LEU A 125 -1.75 -10.75 6.46
C LEU A 125 -1.73 -11.88 5.42
N PRO A 126 -0.69 -12.74 5.36
CA PRO A 126 -0.63 -13.84 4.40
C PRO A 126 -1.89 -14.71 4.31
N LEU A 127 -2.48 -15.09 5.44
CA LEU A 127 -3.72 -15.91 5.44
C LEU A 127 -4.89 -15.18 4.77
N VAL A 128 -5.06 -13.89 5.06
CA VAL A 128 -6.12 -13.08 4.45
C VAL A 128 -5.85 -12.88 2.96
N ALA A 129 -4.61 -12.53 2.60
CA ALA A 129 -4.21 -12.29 1.23
C ALA A 129 -4.43 -13.53 0.35
N ALA A 130 -4.06 -14.73 0.83
CA ALA A 130 -4.25 -15.99 0.10
C ALA A 130 -5.73 -16.26 -0.21
N ILE A 131 -6.61 -16.08 0.78
CA ILE A 131 -8.06 -16.30 0.61
C ILE A 131 -8.65 -15.25 -0.34
N VAL A 132 -8.30 -13.96 -0.18
CA VAL A 132 -8.80 -12.86 -1.03
C VAL A 132 -8.34 -13.01 -2.49
N GLN A 133 -7.11 -13.48 -2.71
CA GLN A 133 -6.61 -13.78 -4.04
C GLN A 133 -7.44 -14.90 -4.70
N ALA A 134 -7.67 -16.01 -3.98
CA ALA A 134 -8.53 -17.11 -4.44
C ALA A 134 -9.97 -16.64 -4.75
N GLU A 135 -10.57 -15.82 -3.89
CA GLU A 135 -11.88 -15.20 -4.14
C GLU A 135 -11.92 -14.37 -5.42
N SER A 136 -10.81 -13.69 -5.74
CA SER A 136 -10.70 -12.79 -6.88
C SER A 136 -10.31 -13.49 -8.17
N GLY A 137 -10.17 -14.83 -8.17
CA GLY A 137 -9.76 -15.61 -9.35
C GLY A 137 -8.27 -15.52 -9.68
N HIS A 138 -7.45 -15.09 -8.72
CA HIS A 138 -6.00 -15.10 -8.82
C HIS A 138 -5.48 -16.16 -7.85
N PRO A 139 -5.13 -17.38 -8.29
CA PRO A 139 -4.64 -18.39 -7.37
C PRO A 139 -3.38 -17.89 -6.64
N PRO A 140 -3.30 -18.01 -5.30
CA PRO A 140 -2.10 -17.64 -4.56
C PRO A 140 -0.92 -18.53 -4.97
N ASP A 141 0.29 -17.97 -4.98
CA ASP A 141 1.51 -18.73 -5.21
C ASP A 141 1.91 -19.57 -3.99
N ASP A 142 2.88 -20.48 -4.19
CA ASP A 142 3.31 -21.42 -3.16
C ASP A 142 3.95 -20.72 -1.95
N ASP A 143 4.64 -19.59 -2.17
CA ASP A 143 5.29 -18.80 -1.12
C ASP A 143 4.24 -18.15 -0.21
N LEU A 144 3.20 -17.55 -0.80
CA LEU A 144 2.08 -16.97 -0.05
C LEU A 144 1.29 -18.05 0.69
N LEU A 145 1.06 -19.22 0.07
CA LEU A 145 0.41 -20.34 0.74
C LEU A 145 1.22 -20.88 1.91
N ALA A 146 2.55 -20.95 1.80
CA ALA A 146 3.42 -21.33 2.91
C ALA A 146 3.33 -20.32 4.06
N ALA A 147 3.48 -19.03 3.76
CA ALA A 147 3.37 -17.95 4.75
C ALA A 147 1.97 -17.90 5.41
N ALA A 148 0.91 -18.20 4.66
CA ALA A 148 -0.45 -18.29 5.18
C ALA A 148 -0.63 -19.45 6.17
N ARG A 149 -0.06 -20.63 5.88
CA ARG A 149 -0.09 -21.78 6.80
C ARG A 149 0.67 -21.47 8.09
N ASP A 150 1.86 -20.87 7.97
CA ASP A 150 2.69 -20.52 9.13
C ASP A 150 2.00 -19.47 10.04
N GLN A 151 1.17 -18.60 9.47
CA GLN A 151 0.46 -17.56 10.22
C GLN A 151 -0.90 -18.00 10.81
N ALA A 152 -1.49 -19.09 10.32
CA ALA A 152 -2.90 -19.39 10.53
C ALA A 152 -3.30 -19.48 12.01
N ASP A 153 -2.52 -20.22 12.80
CA ASP A 153 -2.76 -20.41 14.23
C ASP A 153 -2.74 -19.08 15.00
N GLU A 154 -1.81 -18.18 14.66
CA GLU A 154 -1.70 -16.88 15.33
C GLU A 154 -2.93 -16.01 15.03
N VAL A 155 -3.41 -16.00 13.78
CA VAL A 155 -4.60 -15.20 13.40
C VAL A 155 -5.84 -15.74 14.11
N ILE A 156 -6.06 -17.04 14.06
CA ILE A 156 -7.18 -17.71 14.74
C ILE A 156 -7.16 -17.39 16.23
N THR A 157 -5.97 -17.47 16.83
CA THR A 157 -5.76 -17.20 18.26
C THR A 157 -6.03 -15.74 18.60
N LEU A 158 -5.38 -14.77 17.95
CA LEU A 158 -5.57 -13.34 18.24
C LEU A 158 -7.04 -12.91 18.07
N TRP A 159 -7.70 -13.38 17.01
CA TRP A 159 -9.07 -13.00 16.69
C TRP A 159 -10.12 -13.83 17.43
N GLY A 160 -9.71 -14.89 18.13
CA GLY A 160 -10.60 -15.78 18.89
C GLY A 160 -11.60 -16.52 18.00
N VAL A 161 -11.14 -16.97 16.84
CA VAL A 161 -11.98 -17.61 15.80
C VAL A 161 -12.36 -19.01 16.25
N ARG A 162 -13.65 -19.27 16.41
CA ARG A 162 -14.17 -20.60 16.78
C ARG A 162 -15.00 -21.26 15.71
N TYR A 163 -15.38 -20.51 14.67
CA TYR A 163 -16.30 -20.99 13.65
C TYR A 163 -15.83 -20.53 12.28
N LEU A 164 -15.61 -21.48 11.37
CA LEU A 164 -15.43 -21.22 9.95
C LEU A 164 -16.76 -21.47 9.24
N MET A 165 -17.39 -20.43 8.70
CA MET A 165 -18.68 -20.48 8.02
C MET A 165 -18.49 -20.36 6.51
N LEU A 166 -18.79 -21.43 5.78
CA LEU A 166 -18.77 -21.47 4.33
C LEU A 166 -20.17 -21.24 3.79
N MET A 167 -20.31 -20.34 2.82
CA MET A 167 -21.59 -19.94 2.26
C MET A 167 -21.57 -19.97 0.72
N PRO A 168 -22.69 -20.27 0.05
CA PRO A 168 -22.74 -20.35 -1.41
C PRO A 168 -22.62 -18.95 -2.03
N PRO A 169 -22.21 -18.80 -3.30
CA PRO A 169 -22.06 -17.50 -3.92
C PRO A 169 -23.41 -16.80 -4.05
N VAL A 170 -23.39 -15.47 -4.08
CA VAL A 170 -24.55 -14.71 -4.56
C VAL A 170 -24.57 -14.82 -6.09
N PRO A 171 -25.64 -15.36 -6.71
CA PRO A 171 -25.69 -15.54 -8.15
C PRO A 171 -25.40 -14.24 -8.92
N GLY A 172 -24.58 -14.33 -9.97
CA GLY A 172 -24.23 -13.20 -10.84
C GLY A 172 -23.17 -12.24 -10.29
N ARG A 173 -22.62 -12.47 -9.08
CA ARG A 173 -21.49 -11.68 -8.56
C ARG A 173 -20.15 -12.24 -9.03
N LEU A 174 -19.75 -11.90 -10.26
CA LEU A 174 -18.43 -12.22 -10.79
C LEU A 174 -17.32 -11.36 -10.15
N PRO A 175 -16.07 -11.85 -10.04
CA PRO A 175 -15.64 -13.20 -10.41
C PRO A 175 -16.05 -14.28 -9.39
N TYR A 176 -16.48 -13.89 -8.18
CA TYR A 176 -16.71 -14.84 -7.08
C TYR A 176 -17.69 -15.99 -7.40
N ALA A 177 -18.73 -15.71 -8.19
CA ALA A 177 -19.68 -16.73 -8.61
C ALA A 177 -19.01 -17.90 -9.37
N ASP A 178 -17.83 -17.70 -9.96
CA ASP A 178 -17.04 -18.72 -10.66
C ASP A 178 -15.90 -19.29 -9.79
N THR A 179 -15.48 -18.58 -8.74
CA THR A 179 -14.29 -18.90 -7.93
C THR A 179 -14.62 -19.37 -6.50
N TRP A 180 -15.90 -19.39 -6.11
CA TRP A 180 -16.30 -19.64 -4.72
C TRP A 180 -15.85 -21.00 -4.18
N GLN A 181 -15.88 -22.07 -4.99
CA GLN A 181 -15.41 -23.37 -4.53
C GLN A 181 -13.91 -23.36 -4.26
N VAL A 182 -13.13 -22.69 -5.12
CA VAL A 182 -11.68 -22.56 -4.94
C VAL A 182 -11.40 -21.79 -3.66
N SER A 183 -12.07 -20.67 -3.43
CA SER A 183 -11.95 -19.87 -2.19
C SER A 183 -12.30 -20.67 -0.93
N GLN A 184 -13.40 -21.43 -0.94
CA GLN A 184 -13.76 -22.29 0.19
C GLN A 184 -12.75 -23.40 0.43
N GLN A 185 -12.26 -24.03 -0.64
CA GLN A 185 -11.23 -25.07 -0.57
C GLN A 185 -9.91 -24.51 -0.01
N THR A 186 -9.47 -23.33 -0.48
CA THR A 186 -8.30 -22.64 0.07
C THR A 186 -8.47 -22.33 1.55
N ALA A 187 -9.66 -21.88 1.99
CA ALA A 187 -9.91 -21.65 3.40
C ALA A 187 -9.84 -22.95 4.23
N LEU A 188 -10.42 -24.06 3.74
CA LEU A 188 -10.33 -25.37 4.39
C LEU A 188 -8.88 -25.90 4.44
N GLU A 189 -8.07 -25.63 3.42
CA GLU A 189 -6.65 -26.03 3.40
C GLU A 189 -5.78 -25.26 4.38
N LEU A 190 -6.11 -23.99 4.64
CA LEU A 190 -5.27 -23.08 5.42
C LEU A 190 -5.71 -22.92 6.87
N ILE A 191 -7.01 -23.02 7.18
CA ILE A 191 -7.56 -22.79 8.51
C ILE A 191 -7.74 -24.13 9.22
N PRO A 192 -7.05 -24.41 10.34
CA PRO A 192 -7.33 -25.57 11.18
C PRO A 192 -8.79 -25.63 11.62
N HIS A 193 -9.45 -26.75 11.34
CA HIS A 193 -10.88 -26.91 11.57
C HIS A 193 -11.24 -28.37 11.87
N SER A 194 -12.46 -28.61 12.37
CA SER A 194 -12.99 -29.95 12.65
C SER A 194 -13.10 -30.80 11.38
N ALA A 195 -12.87 -32.12 11.47
CA ALA A 195 -12.85 -33.00 10.29
C ALA A 195 -14.18 -33.05 9.49
N ALA A 196 -15.29 -32.68 10.12
CA ALA A 196 -16.60 -32.53 9.50
C ALA A 196 -17.25 -31.23 10.01
N PRO A 197 -18.22 -30.65 9.26
CA PRO A 197 -18.98 -29.50 9.74
C PRO A 197 -19.76 -29.88 10.99
N ILE A 198 -19.75 -29.00 11.99
CA ILE A 198 -20.55 -29.13 13.22
C ILE A 198 -22.02 -28.73 12.99
N ILE A 199 -22.27 -27.93 11.95
CA ILE A 199 -23.60 -27.57 11.44
C ILE A 199 -23.53 -27.61 9.92
N ASP A 200 -24.50 -28.27 9.28
CA ASP A 200 -24.67 -28.32 7.83
C ASP A 200 -26.18 -28.28 7.54
N ASP A 201 -26.64 -27.25 6.82
CA ASP A 201 -28.04 -27.14 6.36
C ASP A 201 -28.21 -27.33 4.85
N GLY A 202 -27.17 -27.83 4.17
CA GLY A 202 -27.10 -28.07 2.73
C GLY A 202 -26.56 -26.89 1.92
N ASP A 203 -26.84 -25.65 2.36
CA ASP A 203 -26.31 -24.44 1.74
C ASP A 203 -25.12 -23.88 2.53
N ILE A 204 -25.23 -23.85 3.86
CA ILE A 204 -24.22 -23.30 4.76
C ILE A 204 -23.61 -24.41 5.60
N GLN A 205 -22.28 -24.45 5.59
CA GLN A 205 -21.49 -25.36 6.41
C GLN A 205 -20.70 -24.55 7.43
N ILE A 206 -20.75 -24.98 8.69
CA ILE A 206 -19.98 -24.36 9.78
C ILE A 206 -19.08 -25.42 10.39
N TYR A 207 -17.79 -25.15 10.38
CA TYR A 207 -16.77 -25.99 10.99
C TYR A 207 -16.33 -25.39 12.33
N GLY A 208 -16.02 -26.25 13.29
CA GLY A 208 -15.43 -25.84 14.56
C GLY A 208 -13.95 -25.52 14.38
N VAL A 209 -13.49 -24.46 15.02
CA VAL A 209 -12.08 -24.04 15.05
C VAL A 209 -11.66 -23.92 16.52
N GLU A 210 -10.47 -24.39 16.85
CA GLU A 210 -9.93 -24.34 18.21
C GLU A 210 -8.76 -23.35 18.27
N PRO A 211 -8.97 -22.14 18.84
CA PRO A 211 -7.88 -21.21 19.09
C PRO A 211 -6.82 -21.80 20.02
N GLY A 212 -5.55 -21.46 19.75
CA GLY A 212 -4.45 -21.74 20.66
C GLY A 212 -4.50 -20.91 21.94
N ALA A 213 -3.53 -21.13 22.82
CA ALA A 213 -3.35 -20.29 23.99
C ALA A 213 -2.75 -18.93 23.56
N PRO A 214 -3.40 -17.79 23.87
CA PRO A 214 -2.91 -16.50 23.40
C PRO A 214 -1.74 -15.94 24.22
N LEU A 215 -1.51 -16.48 25.42
CA LEU A 215 -0.42 -16.11 26.33
C LEU A 215 0.23 -17.37 26.92
N PRO A 216 1.54 -17.36 27.21
CA PRO A 216 2.48 -16.25 27.01
C PRO A 216 2.74 -15.94 25.53
N LEU A 217 3.12 -14.69 25.24
CA LEU A 217 3.41 -14.21 23.89
C LEU A 217 4.84 -13.69 23.83
N THR A 218 5.62 -14.13 22.86
CA THR A 218 6.97 -13.62 22.57
C THR A 218 7.05 -13.27 21.09
N LEU A 219 7.49 -12.05 20.81
CA LEU A 219 7.65 -11.49 19.47
C LEU A 219 9.06 -10.95 19.30
N ASP A 220 9.66 -11.28 18.17
CA ASP A 220 10.95 -10.75 17.70
C ASP A 220 10.64 -9.88 16.47
N PHE A 221 10.88 -8.58 16.59
CA PHE A 221 10.59 -7.61 15.53
C PHE A 221 11.72 -7.61 14.51
N GLY A 222 11.37 -7.70 13.24
CA GLY A 222 12.34 -7.70 12.14
C GLY A 222 12.96 -9.07 11.82
N ALA A 223 12.96 -10.05 12.74
CA ALA A 223 13.37 -11.42 12.44
C ALA A 223 12.22 -12.34 11.99
N ARG A 224 10.98 -12.01 12.36
CA ARG A 224 9.75 -12.71 11.96
C ARG A 224 8.66 -11.70 11.60
N ASN A 225 7.69 -12.13 10.79
CA ASN A 225 6.52 -11.32 10.51
C ASN A 225 5.70 -11.10 11.79
N THR A 226 5.57 -9.84 12.22
CA THR A 226 4.77 -9.43 13.38
C THR A 226 3.57 -8.55 12.99
N ASP A 227 3.24 -8.47 11.70
CA ASP A 227 2.18 -7.61 11.15
C ASP A 227 0.80 -7.84 11.76
N LEU A 228 0.53 -9.07 12.20
CA LEU A 228 -0.71 -9.45 12.87
C LEU A 228 -0.93 -8.67 14.17
N TRP A 229 0.14 -8.48 14.95
CA TRP A 229 0.08 -7.87 16.28
C TRP A 229 0.25 -6.35 16.23
N ARG A 230 0.90 -5.84 15.18
CA ARG A 230 1.06 -4.42 14.92
C ARG A 230 -0.18 -3.87 14.24
N ALA A 231 -0.81 -2.84 14.77
CA ALA A 231 -1.87 -2.11 14.08
C ALA A 231 -1.30 -0.84 13.42
N GLU A 232 -1.77 0.35 13.81
CA GLU A 232 -1.30 1.62 13.25
C GLU A 232 -0.01 2.15 13.90
N GLY A 233 0.73 2.99 13.15
CA GLY A 233 1.88 3.72 13.66
C GLY A 233 3.23 2.99 13.62
N TRP A 234 3.30 1.89 12.87
CA TRP A 234 4.51 1.08 12.68
C TRP A 234 5.08 1.24 11.27
N GLY A 235 6.39 1.12 11.16
CA GLY A 235 7.12 1.01 9.90
C GLY A 235 7.18 -0.44 9.40
N LEU A 236 8.11 -0.69 8.49
CA LEU A 236 8.40 -2.02 7.98
C LEU A 236 9.46 -2.70 8.85
N ASP A 237 9.64 -4.00 8.61
CA ASP A 237 10.67 -4.82 9.24
C ASP A 237 12.04 -4.40 8.71
N GLU A 238 12.97 -4.11 9.61
CA GLU A 238 14.33 -3.69 9.28
C GLU A 238 15.36 -4.65 9.89
N PRO A 239 16.29 -5.19 9.09
CA PRO A 239 17.26 -6.19 9.56
C PRO A 239 18.41 -5.59 10.38
N ASP A 240 18.59 -4.27 10.34
CA ASP A 240 19.61 -3.59 11.15
C ASP A 240 19.14 -2.20 11.58
N VAL A 241 18.72 -2.13 12.84
CA VAL A 241 18.40 -0.92 13.56
C VAL A 241 19.37 -0.83 14.74
N GLY A 242 20.52 -0.20 14.55
CA GLY A 242 21.53 -0.07 15.61
C GLY A 242 22.05 -1.42 16.12
N GLY A 243 22.28 -2.37 15.22
CA GLY A 243 22.88 -3.69 15.50
C GLY A 243 21.91 -4.79 15.88
N ALA A 244 20.59 -4.56 15.80
CA ALA A 244 19.55 -5.56 16.03
C ALA A 244 18.50 -5.49 14.92
N ASN A 245 17.77 -6.59 14.70
CA ASN A 245 16.55 -6.51 13.91
C ASN A 245 15.55 -5.62 14.64
N GLY A 246 14.71 -4.90 13.91
CA GLY A 246 13.69 -4.11 14.56
C GLY A 246 12.67 -3.47 13.64
N VAL A 247 11.70 -2.84 14.27
CA VAL A 247 10.64 -2.08 13.60
C VAL A 247 10.53 -0.71 14.25
N TRP A 248 10.56 0.34 13.43
CA TRP A 248 10.30 1.68 13.90
C TRP A 248 8.82 1.92 14.19
N ALA A 249 8.52 2.53 15.33
CA ALA A 249 7.32 3.34 15.48
C ALA A 249 7.48 4.61 14.66
N THR A 250 6.64 4.77 13.62
CA THR A 250 6.76 5.85 12.65
C THR A 250 5.82 7.02 12.92
N ALA A 251 5.02 6.94 13.99
CA ALA A 251 4.09 7.98 14.42
C ALA A 251 4.19 8.24 15.93
N ARG A 252 3.59 9.34 16.40
CA ARG A 252 3.54 9.65 17.85
C ARG A 252 2.77 8.61 18.66
N ARG A 253 2.02 7.74 18.00
CA ARG A 253 1.27 6.64 18.62
C ARG A 253 1.51 5.40 17.78
N ALA A 254 1.96 4.33 18.40
CA ALA A 254 2.05 3.01 17.81
C ALA A 254 1.11 2.06 18.57
N HIS A 255 0.34 1.27 17.84
CA HIS A 255 -0.75 0.46 18.38
C HIS A 255 -0.42 -1.02 18.26
N PHE A 256 -0.41 -1.71 19.38
CA PHE A 256 -0.18 -3.14 19.47
C PHE A 256 -1.43 -3.83 19.99
N LEU A 257 -1.75 -4.99 19.41
CA LEU A 257 -2.89 -5.82 19.78
C LEU A 257 -2.37 -7.09 20.42
N PHE A 258 -3.07 -7.60 21.43
CA PHE A 258 -2.91 -8.98 21.88
C PHE A 258 -4.23 -9.52 22.42
N ARG A 259 -4.33 -10.82 22.65
CA ARG A 259 -5.51 -11.43 23.25
C ARG A 259 -5.19 -12.00 24.63
N SER A 260 -6.16 -11.93 25.54
CA SER A 260 -6.14 -12.67 26.81
C SER A 260 -7.47 -13.39 26.99
N GLU A 261 -7.48 -14.56 27.60
CA GLU A 261 -8.73 -15.25 27.98
C GLU A 261 -9.21 -14.89 29.39
N ASP A 262 -8.36 -14.24 30.18
CA ASP A 262 -8.64 -13.86 31.55
C ASP A 262 -8.19 -12.41 31.84
N ALA A 263 -8.40 -11.99 33.09
CA ALA A 263 -7.94 -10.70 33.60
C ALA A 263 -6.76 -10.86 34.59
N THR A 264 -6.07 -11.99 34.54
CA THR A 264 -4.95 -12.24 35.44
C THR A 264 -3.82 -11.27 35.09
N PRO A 265 -3.21 -10.57 36.07
CA PRO A 265 -2.06 -9.69 35.81
C PRO A 265 -0.95 -10.42 35.06
N ARG A 266 -0.31 -9.70 34.13
CA ARG A 266 0.77 -10.16 33.26
C ARG A 266 1.92 -9.18 33.31
N THR A 267 3.09 -9.63 32.90
CA THR A 267 4.26 -8.77 32.74
C THR A 267 4.49 -8.47 31.27
N LEU A 268 4.41 -7.19 30.89
CA LEU A 268 4.81 -6.70 29.57
C LEU A 268 6.28 -6.30 29.60
N ARG A 269 7.10 -6.93 28.77
CA ARG A 269 8.51 -6.61 28.59
C ARG A 269 8.79 -6.29 27.13
N PHE A 270 9.68 -5.33 26.87
CA PHE A 270 10.11 -5.04 25.50
C PHE A 270 11.45 -4.31 25.49
N SER A 271 12.18 -4.44 24.39
CA SER A 271 13.43 -3.71 24.11
C SER A 271 13.18 -2.62 23.08
N ILE A 272 13.54 -1.38 23.41
CA ILE A 272 13.42 -0.22 22.51
C ILE A 272 14.66 0.65 22.51
N GLN A 273 14.86 1.37 21.41
CA GLN A 273 15.77 2.52 21.33
C GLN A 273 15.06 3.72 20.69
N PRO A 274 15.25 4.96 21.19
CA PRO A 274 14.64 6.13 20.60
C PRO A 274 15.42 6.58 19.35
N PHE A 275 14.74 7.22 18.41
CA PHE A 275 15.44 7.94 17.34
C PHE A 275 16.15 9.17 17.93
N THR A 276 17.47 9.23 17.81
CA THR A 276 18.30 10.29 18.38
C THR A 276 19.17 10.98 17.33
N TRP A 277 19.46 12.26 17.54
CA TRP A 277 20.36 13.08 16.72
C TRP A 277 21.11 14.10 17.62
N PRO A 278 22.17 14.78 17.12
CA PRO A 278 22.86 15.80 17.90
C PRO A 278 21.93 16.92 18.38
N GLY A 279 21.84 17.11 19.70
CA GLY A 279 20.94 18.09 20.30
C GLY A 279 19.47 17.68 20.35
N ALA A 280 19.16 16.39 20.18
CA ALA A 280 17.80 15.87 20.37
C ALA A 280 17.29 16.14 21.80
N PRO A 281 16.02 16.54 21.97
CA PRO A 281 15.39 16.57 23.28
C PRO A 281 15.20 15.16 23.84
N ASP A 282 14.94 15.05 25.14
CA ASP A 282 14.60 13.77 25.77
C ASP A 282 13.33 13.17 25.15
N GLN A 283 13.38 11.88 24.85
CA GLN A 283 12.20 11.13 24.42
C GLN A 283 11.48 10.56 25.65
N TYR A 284 10.16 10.65 25.66
CA TYR A 284 9.31 10.01 26.68
C TYR A 284 8.35 9.04 26.02
N LEU A 285 8.21 7.88 26.65
CA LEU A 285 7.24 6.85 26.29
C LEU A 285 6.13 6.80 27.33
N THR A 286 4.88 6.93 26.89
CA THR A 286 3.69 6.62 27.68
C THR A 286 3.03 5.36 27.15
N ILE A 287 2.77 4.40 28.04
CA ILE A 287 2.14 3.12 27.71
C ILE A 287 0.70 3.18 28.19
N GLN A 288 -0.24 2.84 27.32
CA GLN A 288 -1.66 2.74 27.67
C GLN A 288 -2.20 1.36 27.31
N LEU A 289 -2.89 0.72 28.23
CA LEU A 289 -3.61 -0.54 28.03
C LEU A 289 -5.11 -0.26 28.11
N ASN A 290 -5.86 -0.58 27.06
CA ASN A 290 -7.32 -0.42 27.01
C ASN A 290 -7.77 0.97 27.52
N ASP A 291 -7.16 2.03 26.97
CA ASP A 291 -7.38 3.44 27.31
C ASP A 291 -6.93 3.89 28.71
N GLN A 292 -6.35 3.00 29.52
CA GLN A 292 -5.76 3.32 30.82
C GLN A 292 -4.25 3.48 30.72
N THR A 293 -3.71 4.58 31.24
CA THR A 293 -2.25 4.79 31.30
C THR A 293 -1.64 3.84 32.33
N VAL A 294 -0.68 3.02 31.88
CA VAL A 294 0.12 2.12 32.72
C VAL A 294 1.29 2.87 33.33
N ALA A 295 2.08 3.54 32.48
CA ALA A 295 3.27 4.27 32.91
C ALA A 295 3.68 5.36 31.90
N THR A 296 4.47 6.31 32.37
CA THR A 296 5.22 7.26 31.53
C THR A 296 6.68 7.24 32.00
N THR A 297 7.61 6.98 31.09
CA THR A 297 9.05 6.87 31.39
C THR A 297 9.89 7.62 30.35
N PRO A 298 11.02 8.24 30.74
CA PRO A 298 12.02 8.67 29.77
C PRO A 298 12.65 7.46 29.08
N VAL A 299 13.12 7.66 27.85
CA VAL A 299 13.87 6.67 27.06
C VAL A 299 15.22 7.28 26.70
N ALA A 300 16.30 6.80 27.31
CA ALA A 300 17.65 7.29 27.01
C ALA A 300 18.11 6.85 25.60
N PRO A 301 19.18 7.43 25.03
CA PRO A 301 19.78 6.92 23.80
C PRO A 301 20.27 5.46 23.93
N GLY A 302 20.10 4.67 22.87
CA GLY A 302 20.49 3.26 22.81
C GLY A 302 19.42 2.28 23.30
N TRP A 303 19.66 1.00 23.06
CA TRP A 303 18.75 -0.10 23.41
C TRP A 303 18.58 -0.24 24.92
N GLN A 304 17.32 -0.26 25.36
CA GLN A 304 16.91 -0.44 26.75
C GLN A 304 15.72 -1.38 26.83
N THR A 305 15.72 -2.21 27.87
CA THR A 305 14.60 -3.08 28.21
C THR A 305 13.72 -2.41 29.25
N PHE A 306 12.42 -2.40 29.01
CA PHE A 306 11.42 -1.97 29.98
C PHE A 306 10.53 -3.13 30.40
N GLU A 307 9.99 -3.04 31.62
CA GLU A 307 9.11 -4.04 32.21
C GLU A 307 7.98 -3.33 32.97
N PHE A 308 6.74 -3.76 32.74
CA PHE A 308 5.55 -3.22 33.38
C PHE A 308 4.54 -4.32 33.71
N GLU A 309 3.90 -4.22 34.87
CA GLU A 309 2.71 -5.02 35.16
C GLU A 309 1.51 -4.45 34.40
N ILE A 310 0.76 -5.34 33.74
CA ILE A 310 -0.44 -5.01 33.00
C ILE A 310 -1.60 -5.91 33.45
N ALA A 311 -2.80 -5.35 33.49
CA ALA A 311 -4.02 -6.09 33.82
C ALA A 311 -4.91 -6.18 32.56
N PRO A 312 -4.79 -7.26 31.76
CA PRO A 312 -5.62 -7.42 30.57
C PRO A 312 -7.10 -7.62 30.93
N ARG A 313 -7.96 -7.53 29.92
CA ARG A 313 -9.34 -8.01 29.97
C ARG A 313 -9.50 -9.24 29.07
N PRO A 314 -10.50 -10.10 29.30
CA PRO A 314 -10.84 -11.15 28.35
C PRO A 314 -11.13 -10.58 26.95
N GLY A 315 -10.63 -11.26 25.91
CA GLY A 315 -10.70 -10.84 24.52
C GLY A 315 -9.49 -10.03 24.06
N ILE A 316 -9.70 -9.17 23.04
CA ILE A 316 -8.64 -8.35 22.44
C ILE A 316 -8.34 -7.14 23.35
N ASN A 317 -7.05 -6.97 23.60
CA ASN A 317 -6.45 -5.89 24.36
C ASN A 317 -5.65 -4.97 23.44
N HIS A 318 -5.70 -3.67 23.76
CA HIS A 318 -5.05 -2.63 22.98
C HIS A 318 -3.93 -1.99 23.80
N VAL A 319 -2.69 -2.09 23.34
CA VAL A 319 -1.54 -1.40 23.90
C VAL A 319 -1.15 -0.25 22.99
N TRP A 320 -1.14 0.96 23.52
CA TRP A 320 -0.66 2.15 22.82
C TRP A 320 0.67 2.61 23.41
N PHE A 321 1.68 2.66 22.56
CA PHE A 321 2.95 3.33 22.83
C PHE A 321 2.85 4.76 22.31
N ARG A 322 2.93 5.75 23.21
CA ARG A 322 2.83 7.17 22.87
C ARG A 322 4.16 7.85 23.11
N PHE A 323 4.69 8.46 22.07
CA PHE A 323 5.99 9.12 22.07
C PHE A 323 5.82 10.64 22.14
N MET A 324 6.74 11.30 22.85
CA MET A 324 6.73 12.77 22.99
C MET A 324 6.94 13.45 21.63
N HIS A 325 7.88 12.95 20.85
CA HIS A 325 8.17 13.49 19.51
C HIS A 325 8.44 12.37 18.51
N VAL A 326 8.26 12.71 17.23
CA VAL A 326 8.73 11.95 16.07
C VAL A 326 9.39 12.92 15.11
N GLU A 327 10.47 12.50 14.45
CA GLU A 327 11.24 13.36 13.57
C GLU A 327 11.74 12.58 12.35
N ARG A 328 12.00 13.26 11.24
CA ARG A 328 12.55 12.62 10.04
C ARG A 328 14.07 12.56 10.10
N PRO A 329 14.69 11.39 9.91
CA PRO A 329 16.15 11.29 9.84
C PRO A 329 16.74 12.16 8.75
N ARG A 330 16.08 12.26 7.59
CA ARG A 330 16.48 13.16 6.51
C ARG A 330 16.67 14.60 6.98
N ASP A 331 15.76 15.11 7.81
CA ASP A 331 15.79 16.52 8.26
C ASP A 331 16.81 16.73 9.40
N LYS A 332 16.91 15.78 10.34
CA LYS A 332 17.76 15.93 11.54
C LYS A 332 19.21 15.52 11.34
N LEU A 333 19.45 14.51 10.51
CA LEU A 333 20.78 13.99 10.22
C LEU A 333 21.35 14.53 8.90
N GLN A 334 20.62 15.41 8.21
CA GLN A 334 21.01 15.98 6.91
C GLN A 334 21.32 14.85 5.91
N GLN A 335 20.43 13.85 5.79
CA GLN A 335 20.57 12.81 4.76
C GLN A 335 20.15 13.36 3.39
N ALA A 336 20.41 12.60 2.32
CA ALA A 336 20.11 12.99 0.94
C ALA A 336 20.70 14.35 0.51
N MET A 337 21.82 14.76 1.12
CA MET A 337 22.59 15.91 0.63
C MET A 337 23.26 15.54 -0.69
N ILE A 338 23.17 16.42 -1.67
CA ILE A 338 23.84 16.25 -2.96
C ILE A 338 25.30 16.62 -2.77
N GLY A 339 26.15 15.62 -2.55
CA GLY A 339 27.58 15.79 -2.27
C GLY A 339 27.83 16.81 -1.17
N SER A 340 28.61 17.85 -1.49
CA SER A 340 28.86 19.03 -0.63
C SER A 340 28.28 20.32 -1.21
N THR A 341 27.31 20.23 -2.14
CA THR A 341 26.65 21.40 -2.76
C THR A 341 25.86 22.26 -1.78
N GLY A 342 25.53 21.73 -0.59
CA GLY A 342 24.65 22.38 0.39
C GLY A 342 23.16 22.24 0.06
N VAL A 343 22.80 21.53 -1.02
CA VAL A 343 21.41 21.25 -1.40
C VAL A 343 21.02 19.84 -0.96
N GLN A 344 19.87 19.74 -0.32
CA GLN A 344 19.23 18.47 0.00
C GLN A 344 18.29 18.07 -1.13
N SER A 345 18.36 16.82 -1.59
CA SER A 345 17.45 16.32 -2.62
C SER A 345 16.04 16.12 -2.04
N PRO A 346 14.98 16.65 -2.71
CA PRO A 346 13.58 16.48 -2.29
C PRO A 346 13.05 15.06 -2.54
N VAL A 347 13.71 14.28 -3.41
CA VAL A 347 13.42 12.87 -3.71
C VAL A 347 14.65 12.01 -3.41
N ASN A 348 14.48 10.70 -3.22
CA ASN A 348 15.62 9.78 -3.26
C ASN A 348 16.01 9.55 -4.71
N ILE A 349 17.31 9.59 -5.00
CA ILE A 349 17.86 9.45 -6.36
C ILE A 349 18.83 8.28 -6.37
N ALA A 350 18.59 7.29 -7.22
CA ALA A 350 19.55 6.24 -7.54
C ALA A 350 19.99 6.39 -8.99
N VAL A 351 21.30 6.35 -9.23
CA VAL A 351 21.89 6.52 -10.56
C VAL A 351 22.86 5.38 -10.82
N HIS A 352 22.64 4.66 -11.92
CA HIS A 352 23.49 3.55 -12.33
C HIS A 352 23.86 3.68 -13.80
N ALA A 353 25.15 3.82 -14.07
CA ALA A 353 25.73 3.97 -15.39
C ALA A 353 26.64 2.78 -15.69
N PHE A 354 26.25 1.96 -16.66
CA PHE A 354 26.95 0.73 -17.07
C PHE A 354 26.67 0.44 -18.56
N ASP A 355 26.26 -0.78 -18.93
CA ASP A 355 25.80 -1.08 -20.29
C ASP A 355 24.42 -0.46 -20.61
N GLN A 356 23.71 -0.02 -19.57
CA GLN A 356 22.51 0.81 -19.60
C GLN A 356 22.71 2.05 -18.74
N ALA A 357 21.74 2.97 -18.81
CA ALA A 357 21.67 4.14 -17.93
C ALA A 357 20.35 4.08 -17.19
N PHE A 358 20.42 3.99 -15.86
CA PHE A 358 19.26 4.05 -14.98
C PHE A 358 19.34 5.27 -14.08
N ILE A 359 18.22 5.99 -14.03
CA ILE A 359 17.95 7.08 -13.10
C ILE A 359 16.59 6.78 -12.49
N THR A 360 16.56 6.49 -11.20
CA THR A 360 15.32 6.20 -10.48
C THR A 360 15.09 7.25 -9.42
N LEU A 361 13.89 7.82 -9.40
CA LEU A 361 13.45 8.78 -8.40
C LEU A 361 12.39 8.15 -7.51
N THR A 362 12.58 8.21 -6.19
CA THR A 362 11.59 7.69 -5.23
C THR A 362 11.10 8.81 -4.32
N GLY A 363 9.81 9.09 -4.38
CA GLY A 363 9.15 10.10 -3.55
C GLY A 363 8.82 9.62 -2.14
N ALA A 364 8.33 10.53 -1.30
CA ALA A 364 7.94 10.21 0.09
C ALA A 364 6.81 9.18 0.22
N ALA A 365 6.00 9.01 -0.83
CA ALA A 365 4.95 7.98 -0.89
C ALA A 365 5.50 6.58 -1.22
N GLY A 366 6.79 6.45 -1.53
CA GLY A 366 7.41 5.19 -1.96
C GLY A 366 7.24 4.86 -3.44
N GLU A 367 6.56 5.72 -4.20
CA GLU A 367 6.43 5.57 -5.65
C GLU A 367 7.78 5.82 -6.33
N ALA A 368 8.23 4.82 -7.09
CA ALA A 368 9.42 4.91 -7.93
C ALA A 368 9.02 5.39 -9.34
N THR A 369 9.73 6.39 -9.84
CA THR A 369 9.60 6.92 -11.21
C THR A 369 10.90 6.65 -11.95
N ASP A 370 10.82 5.98 -13.10
CA ASP A 370 11.93 5.88 -14.04
C ASP A 370 12.12 7.25 -14.69
N ALA A 371 13.29 7.83 -14.52
CA ALA A 371 13.68 9.09 -15.11
C ALA A 371 14.86 8.92 -16.09
N SER A 372 14.95 7.74 -16.69
CA SER A 372 15.99 7.38 -17.67
C SER A 372 15.48 7.65 -19.09
N PHE A 373 16.21 8.43 -19.88
CA PHE A 373 15.84 8.65 -21.29
C PHE A 373 16.13 7.41 -22.18
N GLY A 374 17.10 6.57 -21.81
CA GLY A 374 17.40 5.30 -22.48
C GLY A 374 18.28 5.39 -23.73
N ARG A 375 18.87 6.55 -24.04
CA ARG A 375 19.78 6.70 -25.20
C ARG A 375 21.20 6.25 -24.85
N ARG A 376 21.94 5.71 -25.82
CA ARG A 376 23.39 5.48 -25.68
C ARG A 376 24.09 6.81 -25.39
N GLY A 377 25.19 6.80 -24.64
CA GLY A 377 25.87 8.01 -24.17
C GLY A 377 25.20 8.62 -22.93
N TYR A 378 25.23 9.94 -22.79
CA TYR A 378 24.67 10.63 -21.61
C TYR A 378 23.15 10.71 -21.63
N ASN A 379 22.53 10.35 -20.51
CA ASN A 379 21.13 10.59 -20.20
C ASN A 379 21.08 11.64 -19.09
N VAL A 380 20.25 12.67 -19.27
CA VAL A 380 20.18 13.85 -18.42
C VAL A 380 18.76 14.08 -17.95
N THR A 381 18.59 14.24 -16.65
CA THR A 381 17.31 14.54 -16.01
C THR A 381 17.45 15.80 -15.16
N VAL A 382 16.55 16.75 -15.33
CA VAL A 382 16.56 18.03 -14.61
C VAL A 382 15.37 18.09 -13.66
N LEU A 383 15.62 18.36 -12.38
CA LEU A 383 14.57 18.43 -11.37
C LEU A 383 14.38 19.85 -10.83
N ASP A 384 13.14 20.14 -10.42
CA ASP A 384 12.87 21.27 -9.54
C ASP A 384 13.48 20.99 -8.14
N PRO A 385 14.31 21.90 -7.60
CA PRO A 385 15.03 21.65 -6.35
C PRO A 385 14.12 21.66 -5.11
N LYS A 386 12.85 22.09 -5.22
CA LYS A 386 11.90 22.13 -4.11
C LYS A 386 10.91 20.97 -4.16
N SER A 387 10.30 20.72 -5.31
CA SER A 387 9.29 19.67 -5.45
C SER A 387 9.89 18.31 -5.82
N GLY A 388 11.05 18.29 -6.48
CA GLY A 388 11.61 17.08 -7.10
C GLY A 388 10.90 16.67 -8.39
N GLU A 389 10.03 17.52 -8.93
CA GLU A 389 9.35 17.28 -10.21
C GLU A 389 10.36 17.32 -11.36
N ILE A 390 10.19 16.40 -12.31
CA ILE A 390 10.98 16.36 -13.54
C ILE A 390 10.58 17.55 -14.42
N LEU A 391 11.56 18.40 -14.73
CA LEU A 391 11.39 19.57 -15.59
C LEU A 391 11.74 19.29 -17.04
N ASP A 392 12.76 18.46 -17.28
CA ASP A 392 13.17 18.02 -18.61
C ASP A 392 14.00 16.72 -18.54
N GLU A 393 13.97 15.95 -19.62
CA GLU A 393 14.69 14.68 -19.79
C GLU A 393 15.22 14.55 -21.22
N GLN A 394 16.53 14.34 -21.37
CA GLN A 394 17.15 14.22 -22.69
C GLN A 394 18.28 13.20 -22.71
N GLY A 395 18.45 12.54 -23.86
CA GLY A 395 19.58 11.65 -24.13
C GLY A 395 20.44 12.14 -25.28
N PHE A 396 21.75 11.94 -25.17
CA PHE A 396 22.77 12.38 -26.12
C PHE A 396 23.71 11.22 -26.47
N ASP A 397 23.80 10.85 -27.75
CA ASP A 397 24.65 9.75 -28.21
C ASP A 397 26.11 10.18 -28.35
N THR A 398 26.73 10.51 -27.21
CA THR A 398 28.12 10.98 -27.12
C THR A 398 29.15 9.93 -27.54
N VAL A 399 28.74 8.67 -27.69
CA VAL A 399 29.55 7.59 -28.25
C VAL A 399 29.60 7.66 -29.78
N ALA A 400 28.58 8.20 -30.44
CA ALA A 400 28.51 8.22 -31.90
C ALA A 400 29.44 9.24 -32.56
N ASN A 401 29.53 10.46 -32.03
CA ASN A 401 30.33 11.55 -32.61
C ASN A 401 30.44 12.77 -31.68
N ALA A 402 31.37 13.68 -32.01
CA ALA A 402 31.60 14.93 -31.28
C ALA A 402 30.42 15.92 -31.32
N TYR A 403 29.57 15.88 -32.36
CA TYR A 403 28.41 16.79 -32.44
C TYR A 403 27.37 16.51 -31.35
N GLU A 404 27.19 15.25 -30.94
CA GLU A 404 26.33 14.92 -29.78
C GLU A 404 26.93 15.41 -28.46
N VAL A 405 28.26 15.47 -28.33
CA VAL A 405 28.95 16.07 -27.17
C VAL A 405 28.77 17.60 -27.14
N GLU A 406 28.87 18.26 -28.29
CA GLU A 406 28.58 19.69 -28.42
C GLU A 406 27.12 20.01 -28.05
N ARG A 407 26.17 19.18 -28.51
CA ARG A 407 24.75 19.30 -28.15
C ARG A 407 24.50 19.13 -26.66
N LEU A 408 25.11 18.12 -26.03
CA LEU A 408 25.03 17.92 -24.58
C LEU A 408 25.56 19.15 -23.85
N THR A 409 26.74 19.64 -24.24
CA THR A 409 27.37 20.82 -23.61
C THR A 409 26.46 22.05 -23.71
N ALA A 410 25.93 22.33 -24.91
CA ALA A 410 25.02 23.44 -25.14
C ALA A 410 23.70 23.30 -24.35
N TYR A 411 23.20 22.08 -24.18
CA TYR A 411 22.03 21.81 -23.36
C TYR A 411 22.30 22.09 -21.88
N LEU A 412 23.39 21.55 -21.32
CA LEU A 412 23.76 21.79 -19.92
C LEU A 412 23.95 23.28 -19.62
N ASP A 413 24.48 24.05 -20.58
CA ASP A 413 24.69 25.49 -20.42
C ASP A 413 23.40 26.32 -20.34
N GLN A 414 22.30 25.80 -20.88
CA GLN A 414 20.98 26.46 -20.89
C GLN A 414 20.17 26.20 -19.61
N ILE A 415 20.55 25.19 -18.81
CA ILE A 415 19.84 24.87 -17.58
C ILE A 415 20.02 26.02 -16.58
N SER A 416 18.91 26.47 -16.00
CA SER A 416 18.90 27.58 -15.05
C SER A 416 19.66 27.25 -13.76
N GLU A 417 20.25 28.26 -13.13
CA GLU A 417 20.96 28.13 -11.86
C GLU A 417 20.05 27.57 -10.75
N GLY A 418 20.63 26.75 -9.86
CA GLY A 418 19.94 26.13 -8.74
C GLY A 418 19.12 24.88 -9.09
N ARG A 419 19.03 24.47 -10.36
CA ARG A 419 18.39 23.19 -10.74
C ARG A 419 19.26 22.00 -10.35
N ILE A 420 18.60 20.91 -9.93
CA ILE A 420 19.27 19.62 -9.73
C ILE A 420 19.37 18.95 -11.10
N VAL A 421 20.56 18.46 -11.44
CA VAL A 421 20.83 17.76 -12.70
C VAL A 421 21.40 16.39 -12.38
N ILE A 422 20.82 15.37 -12.99
CA ILE A 422 21.22 13.98 -12.85
C ILE A 422 21.75 13.49 -14.20
N LEU A 423 22.89 12.82 -14.19
CA LEU A 423 23.56 12.29 -15.37
C LEU A 423 23.85 10.80 -15.19
N ALA A 424 23.51 10.00 -16.18
CA ALA A 424 23.93 8.60 -16.29
C ALA A 424 24.39 8.28 -17.71
N THR A 425 25.60 7.74 -17.86
CA THR A 425 26.07 7.26 -19.17
C THR A 425 25.64 5.82 -19.42
N ARG A 426 25.17 5.54 -20.64
CA ARG A 426 24.99 4.20 -21.19
C ARG A 426 26.15 3.88 -22.13
N GLU A 427 26.82 2.75 -21.89
CA GLU A 427 28.02 2.31 -22.63
C GLU A 427 29.20 3.29 -22.48
N GLY A 428 29.21 4.08 -21.40
CA GLY A 428 30.24 5.07 -21.09
C GLY A 428 30.07 6.42 -21.80
N ALA A 429 30.95 7.37 -21.47
CA ALA A 429 30.90 8.73 -21.99
C ALA A 429 31.28 8.85 -23.48
N GLY A 430 31.96 7.83 -24.03
CA GLY A 430 32.53 7.84 -25.38
C GLY A 430 33.93 8.45 -25.45
N GLU A 431 34.56 8.37 -26.63
CA GLU A 431 35.91 8.90 -26.89
C GLU A 431 35.90 10.37 -27.36
N PHE A 432 34.71 10.90 -27.70
CA PHE A 432 34.55 12.26 -28.24
C PHE A 432 34.41 13.35 -27.16
N VAL A 433 34.64 13.02 -25.89
CA VAL A 433 34.55 13.96 -24.76
C VAL A 433 35.50 15.16 -24.94
N SER A 434 35.04 16.36 -24.58
CA SER A 434 35.75 17.62 -24.86
C SER A 434 36.05 18.44 -23.61
N PRO A 435 37.03 19.37 -23.65
CA PRO A 435 37.30 20.30 -22.56
C PRO A 435 36.08 21.19 -22.22
N GLU A 436 35.26 21.50 -23.20
CA GLU A 436 34.02 22.27 -23.02
C GLU A 436 32.99 21.47 -22.23
N LEU A 437 32.85 20.17 -22.50
CA LEU A 437 32.01 19.28 -21.69
C LEU A 437 32.50 19.22 -20.24
N ALA A 438 33.82 19.06 -20.03
CA ALA A 438 34.40 19.09 -18.68
C ALA A 438 34.08 20.40 -17.94
N THR A 439 34.10 21.54 -18.64
CA THR A 439 33.74 22.85 -18.09
C THR A 439 32.25 22.92 -17.73
N ALA A 440 31.36 22.45 -18.61
CA ALA A 440 29.92 22.41 -18.37
C ALA A 440 29.56 21.50 -17.19
N LEU A 441 30.18 20.32 -17.07
CA LEU A 441 30.03 19.43 -15.93
C LEU A 441 30.54 20.09 -14.64
N GLY A 442 31.64 20.85 -14.71
CA GLY A 442 32.15 21.62 -13.58
C GLY A 442 31.13 22.61 -13.01
N ARG A 443 30.25 23.18 -13.84
CA ARG A 443 29.13 24.06 -13.40
C ARG A 443 28.06 23.31 -12.60
N LEU A 444 27.98 21.98 -12.73
CA LEU A 444 27.08 21.13 -11.94
C LEU A 444 27.72 20.68 -10.61
N GLY A 445 29.00 21.02 -10.40
CA GLY A 445 29.81 20.58 -9.28
C GLY A 445 30.65 19.33 -9.54
N SER A 446 30.78 18.85 -10.78
CA SER A 446 31.66 17.73 -11.13
C SER A 446 33.12 18.01 -10.76
N ALA A 447 33.88 16.97 -10.39
CA ALA A 447 35.32 17.05 -10.14
C ALA A 447 36.16 16.89 -11.41
N VAL A 448 35.54 16.57 -12.56
CA VAL A 448 36.21 16.38 -13.86
C VAL A 448 36.96 17.65 -14.26
N ARG A 449 38.23 17.49 -14.67
CA ARG A 449 39.09 18.61 -15.08
C ARG A 449 39.51 18.52 -16.54
N SER A 450 39.48 17.32 -17.11
CA SER A 450 39.93 17.08 -18.47
C SER A 450 39.13 15.94 -19.14
N PRO A 451 39.13 15.89 -20.48
CA PRO A 451 38.49 14.79 -21.21
C PRO A 451 38.99 13.39 -20.81
N ALA A 452 40.26 13.28 -20.43
CA ALA A 452 40.87 12.02 -20.03
C ALA A 452 40.26 11.42 -18.76
N ASP A 453 39.61 12.24 -17.92
CA ASP A 453 38.92 11.75 -16.73
C ASP A 453 37.66 10.94 -17.08
N LEU A 454 37.08 11.18 -18.27
CA LEU A 454 35.80 10.63 -18.72
C LEU A 454 35.90 9.65 -19.90
N ALA A 455 36.91 9.78 -20.76
CA ALA A 455 36.98 9.06 -22.03
C ALA A 455 36.80 7.54 -21.84
N GLY A 456 35.76 6.99 -22.47
CA GLY A 456 35.43 5.56 -22.43
C GLY A 456 34.94 5.03 -21.06
N ARG A 457 34.71 5.90 -20.07
CA ARG A 457 34.36 5.53 -18.69
C ARG A 457 32.86 5.71 -18.41
N ALA A 458 32.36 4.92 -17.48
CA ALA A 458 31.02 5.11 -16.92
C ALA A 458 31.01 6.31 -15.97
N HIS A 459 29.97 7.14 -16.07
CA HIS A 459 29.82 8.34 -15.27
C HIS A 459 28.38 8.46 -14.76
N ALA A 460 28.25 8.49 -13.43
CA ALA A 460 27.02 8.81 -12.71
C ALA A 460 27.25 10.09 -11.90
N LEU A 461 26.35 11.07 -12.03
CA LEU A 461 26.43 12.34 -11.31
C LEU A 461 25.06 12.83 -10.89
N VAL A 462 24.97 13.34 -9.66
CA VAL A 462 23.88 14.20 -9.19
C VAL A 462 24.52 15.51 -8.73
N GLY A 463 24.20 16.59 -9.44
CA GLY A 463 24.79 17.91 -9.25
C GLY A 463 23.74 19.01 -9.18
N VAL A 464 24.21 20.22 -8.88
CA VAL A 464 23.37 21.42 -8.84
C VAL A 464 24.01 22.48 -9.71
N VAL A 465 23.24 23.08 -10.63
CA VAL A 465 23.75 24.14 -11.50
C VAL A 465 24.18 25.34 -10.66
N GLY A 466 25.44 25.74 -10.79
CA GLY A 466 26.07 26.81 -10.01
C GLY A 466 26.89 26.31 -8.81
N ALA A 467 26.89 25.00 -8.53
CA ALA A 467 27.71 24.44 -7.46
C ALA A 467 29.21 24.48 -7.79
N GLY A 468 30.04 24.59 -6.75
CA GLY A 468 31.50 24.62 -6.93
C GLY A 468 32.05 23.29 -7.48
N PRO A 469 33.07 23.30 -8.35
CA PRO A 469 33.65 22.05 -8.87
C PRO A 469 34.10 21.09 -7.76
N GLY A 470 33.81 19.81 -7.93
CA GLY A 470 34.05 18.74 -6.96
C GLY A 470 33.06 18.68 -5.79
N SER A 471 31.95 19.40 -5.85
CA SER A 471 30.90 19.37 -4.81
C SER A 471 29.71 18.46 -5.12
N ALA A 472 29.55 17.99 -6.35
CA ALA A 472 28.49 17.06 -6.73
C ALA A 472 28.65 15.69 -6.05
N ALA A 473 27.57 14.91 -5.98
CA ALA A 473 27.68 13.47 -5.77
C ALA A 473 28.05 12.84 -7.12
N GLU A 474 29.22 12.21 -7.20
CA GLU A 474 29.79 11.77 -8.48
C GLU A 474 30.55 10.46 -8.31
N THR A 475 30.30 9.53 -9.23
CA THR A 475 31.07 8.29 -9.39
C THR A 475 31.50 8.18 -10.84
N ILE A 476 32.81 7.96 -11.06
CA ILE A 476 33.37 7.66 -12.38
C ILE A 476 34.17 6.37 -12.27
N ASP A 477 33.79 5.38 -13.06
CA ASP A 477 34.40 4.06 -13.07
C ASP A 477 34.75 3.63 -14.50
N ALA A 478 35.62 2.63 -14.65
CA ALA A 478 35.95 2.09 -15.97
C ALA A 478 34.71 1.54 -16.71
N ARG A 479 33.75 0.93 -16.00
CA ARG A 479 32.58 0.29 -16.62
C ARG A 479 31.29 0.39 -15.84
N ASP A 480 31.35 0.60 -14.53
CA ASP A 480 30.17 0.53 -13.66
C ASP A 480 30.24 1.63 -12.60
N ALA A 481 29.48 2.70 -12.83
CA ALA A 481 29.36 3.83 -11.92
C ALA A 481 27.98 3.84 -11.29
N TYR A 482 27.92 3.57 -9.98
CA TYR A 482 26.72 3.67 -9.16
C TYR A 482 26.87 4.77 -8.12
N LEU A 483 25.79 5.51 -7.87
CA LEU A 483 25.66 6.35 -6.68
C LEU A 483 24.20 6.49 -6.25
N GLU A 484 24.02 6.83 -4.98
CA GLU A 484 22.71 7.05 -4.40
C GLU A 484 22.72 8.31 -3.52
N VAL A 485 21.71 9.16 -3.70
CA VAL A 485 21.41 10.30 -2.84
C VAL A 485 20.06 10.05 -2.19
N SER A 486 20.07 9.45 -1.01
CA SER A 486 18.84 9.02 -0.33
C SER A 486 18.81 9.39 1.15
N GLY A 487 17.59 9.39 1.69
CA GLY A 487 17.30 9.64 3.08
C GLY A 487 15.93 9.09 3.45
N ASP A 488 15.69 8.94 4.75
CA ASP A 488 14.43 8.41 5.26
C ASP A 488 13.35 9.50 5.31
N PHE A 489 12.26 9.29 4.56
CA PHE A 489 11.09 10.18 4.55
C PHE A 489 10.17 9.99 5.75
N ARG A 490 10.26 8.83 6.41
CA ARG A 490 9.42 8.49 7.56
C ARG A 490 9.82 9.34 8.75
N THR A 491 8.83 9.69 9.55
CA THR A 491 9.10 10.15 10.91
C THR A 491 9.40 8.93 11.77
N LEU A 492 10.42 8.99 12.63
CA LEU A 492 10.79 7.92 13.55
C LEU A 492 10.65 8.40 14.99
N ALA A 493 10.09 7.55 15.86
CA ALA A 493 9.97 7.79 17.30
C ALA A 493 10.97 6.94 18.08
N ALA A 494 10.83 5.63 17.96
CA ALA A 494 11.65 4.61 18.60
C ALA A 494 11.53 3.30 17.81
N ALA A 495 12.59 2.50 17.81
CA ALA A 495 12.59 1.15 17.25
C ALA A 495 12.33 0.13 18.36
N PHE A 496 11.64 -0.95 18.01
CA PHE A 496 11.39 -2.12 18.86
C PHE A 496 12.16 -3.30 18.30
N ASP A 497 12.84 -4.03 19.18
CA ASP A 497 13.61 -5.25 18.88
C ASP A 497 12.80 -6.50 19.23
N TRP A 498 12.29 -6.59 20.46
CA TRP A 498 11.41 -7.69 20.87
C TRP A 498 10.35 -7.23 21.88
N MET A 499 9.30 -8.04 22.03
CA MET A 499 8.25 -7.86 23.05
C MET A 499 7.78 -9.20 23.61
N GLU A 500 7.49 -9.22 24.91
CA GLU A 500 6.97 -10.38 25.62
C GLU A 500 5.80 -9.99 26.53
N ILE A 501 4.82 -10.87 26.63
CA ILE A 501 3.76 -10.83 27.63
C ILE A 501 3.71 -12.19 28.33
N GLN A 502 4.03 -12.20 29.63
CA GLN A 502 4.09 -13.42 30.45
C GLN A 502 3.01 -13.44 31.52
#